data_AF-A0A914NYI0-F1
#
_entry.id   AF-A0A914NYI0-F1
#
_cell.length_a   1.000
_cell.length_b   1.000
_cell.length_c   1.000
_cell.angle_alpha   90.00
_cell.angle_beta   90.00
_cell.angle_gamma   90.00
#
_symmetry.space_group_name_H-M   'P 1'
#
loop_
_entity.id
_entity.type
_entity.pdbx_description
1 polymer ?
#
loop_
_entity_poly.entity_id
_entity_poly.type
_entity_poly.pdbx_seq_one_letter_code
_entity_poly.pdbx_strand_id
1 'polypeptide(L)' 'MAIDISKMHPYNSPVSPSLFPHLTIILLGIGLISTAYFFVNGVSWLIVLIAVEALLL' A
#
# COMPACT_ATOMS: atom_id res chain seq x y z
N MET A 1 15.36 -10.66 -41.48
CA MET A 1 14.92 -11.79 -40.63
C MET A 1 13.58 -11.42 -40.04
N ALA A 2 12.48 -11.92 -40.60
CA ALA A 2 11.13 -11.64 -40.10
C ALA A 2 10.80 -12.62 -38.97
N ILE A 3 10.23 -12.12 -37.89
CA ILE A 3 9.77 -12.94 -36.76
C ILE A 3 8.48 -13.65 -37.17
N ASP A 4 8.49 -14.99 -37.06
CA ASP A 4 7.36 -15.86 -37.36
C ASP A 4 6.40 -15.87 -36.16
N ILE A 5 5.37 -15.04 -36.22
CA ILE A 5 4.36 -14.83 -35.17
C ILE A 5 3.60 -16.12 -34.79
N SER A 6 3.55 -17.10 -35.69
CA SER A 6 2.89 -18.40 -35.49
C SER A 6 3.55 -19.26 -34.39
N LYS A 7 4.79 -18.94 -34.02
CA LYS A 7 5.54 -19.64 -32.96
C LYS A 7 5.49 -18.95 -31.60
N MET A 8 4.81 -17.81 -31.49
CA MET A 8 4.67 -17.12 -30.21
C MET A 8 3.61 -17.80 -29.34
N HIS A 9 3.98 -18.10 -28.10
CA HIS A 9 3.03 -18.58 -27.09
C HIS A 9 2.07 -17.44 -26.71
N PRO A 10 0.76 -17.72 -26.53
CA PRO A 10 -0.18 -16.70 -26.08
C PRO A 10 0.23 -16.16 -24.70
N TYR A 11 0.11 -14.85 -24.52
CA TYR A 11 0.31 -14.23 -23.21
C TYR A 11 -0.85 -14.59 -22.30
N ASN A 12 -0.56 -15.35 -21.25
CA ASN A 12 -1.45 -15.51 -20.11
C ASN A 12 -0.96 -14.63 -18.97
N SER A 13 -1.86 -13.81 -18.42
CA SER A 13 -1.57 -13.05 -17.21
C SER A 13 -1.16 -14.00 -16.08
N PRO A 14 -0.09 -13.71 -15.32
CA PRO A 14 0.34 -14.52 -14.18
C PRO A 14 -0.67 -14.48 -13.02
N VAL A 15 -1.60 -13.52 -13.02
CA VAL A 15 -2.67 -13.39 -12.03
C VAL A 15 -4.02 -13.52 -12.73
N SER A 16 -4.88 -14.41 -12.20
CA SER A 16 -6.21 -14.60 -12.77
C SER A 16 -7.09 -13.37 -12.54
N PRO A 17 -7.94 -12.99 -13.51
CA PRO A 17 -8.83 -11.83 -13.38
C PRO A 17 -9.75 -11.86 -12.14
N SER A 18 -10.07 -13.06 -11.66
CA SER A 18 -10.88 -13.28 -10.47
C SER A 18 -10.21 -12.87 -9.15
N LEU A 19 -8.87 -12.77 -9.11
CA LEU A 19 -8.12 -12.44 -7.91
C LEU A 19 -7.97 -10.93 -7.69
N PHE A 20 -8.13 -10.10 -8.73
CA PHE A 20 -8.00 -8.64 -8.60
C PHE A 20 -8.89 -8.00 -7.52
N PRO A 21 -10.21 -8.27 -7.43
CA PRO A 21 -11.04 -7.63 -6.42
C PRO A 21 -10.61 -8.02 -5.00
N HIS A 22 -10.18 -9.26 -4.80
CA HIS A 22 -9.74 -9.74 -3.50
C HIS A 22 -8.42 -9.09 -3.08
N LEU A 23 -7.42 -9.09 -3.96
CA LEU A 23 -6.11 -8.48 -3.71
C LEU A 23 -6.24 -6.96 -3.49
N THR A 24 -7.13 -6.28 -4.22
CA THR A 24 -7.38 -4.85 -4.06
C THR A 24 -7.91 -4.53 -2.66
N ILE A 25 -8.90 -5.29 -2.18
CA ILE A 25 -9.47 -5.07 -0.84
C ILE A 25 -8.42 -5.30 0.24
N ILE A 26 -7.61 -6.35 0.11
CA ILE A 26 -6.55 -6.67 1.08
C ILE A 26 -5.52 -5.54 1.11
N LEU A 27 -5.01 -5.14 -0.06
CA LEU A 27 -3.98 -4.11 -0.16
C LEU A 27 -4.49 -2.75 0.35
N LEU A 28 -5.71 -2.38 -0.03
CA LEU A 28 -6.33 -1.14 0.39
C LEU A 28 -6.64 -1.15 1.90
N GLY A 29 -7.15 -2.26 2.43
CA GLY A 29 -7.41 -2.43 3.86
C GLY A 29 -6.14 -2.29 4.70
N ILE A 30 -5.06 -2.97 4.32
CA ILE A 30 -3.76 -2.86 5.01
C ILE A 30 -3.20 -1.44 4.88
N GLY A 31 -3.29 -0.83 3.70
CA GLY A 31 -2.84 0.55 3.46
C GLY A 31 -3.56 1.57 4.34
N LEU A 32 -4.89 1.45 4.46
CA LEU A 32 -5.70 2.33 5.30
C LEU A 32 -5.39 2.13 6.79
N ILE A 33 -5.27 0.90 7.26
CA ILE A 33 -4.94 0.60 8.66
C ILE A 33 -3.54 1.13 9.00
N SER A 34 -2.56 0.92 8.12
CA SER A 34 -1.20 1.43 8.29
C SER A 34 -1.18 2.96 8.32
N THR A 35 -1.92 3.61 7.44
CA THR A 35 -2.02 5.08 7.37
C THR A 35 -2.71 5.66 8.61
N ALA A 36 -3.81 5.05 9.06
CA ALA A 36 -4.51 5.47 10.28
C ALA A 36 -3.63 5.33 11.53
N TYR A 37 -2.90 4.21 11.65
CA TYR A 37 -1.98 3.98 12.75
C TYR A 37 -0.83 4.99 12.76
N PHE A 38 -0.28 5.33 11.59
CA PHE A 38 0.74 6.37 11.47
C PHE A 38 0.24 7.72 11.97
N PHE A 39 -0.96 8.14 11.58
CA PHE A 39 -1.52 9.42 12.01
C PHE A 39 -1.69 9.49 13.53
N VAL A 40 -2.31 8.49 14.16
CA VAL A 40 -2.55 8.49 15.62
C VAL A 40 -1.23 8.62 16.40
N ASN A 41 -0.21 7.86 16.02
CA ASN A 41 1.09 7.94 16.69
C ASN A 41 1.81 9.26 16.42
N GLY A 42 1.71 9.80 15.20
CA GLY A 42 2.27 11.10 14.85
C GLY A 42 1.66 12.23 15.69
N VAL A 43 0.34 12.26 15.83
CA VAL A 43 -0.34 13.30 16.63
C VAL A 43 -0.04 13.15 18.11
N SER A 44 -0.07 11.92 18.64
CA SER A 44 0.26 11.66 20.05
C SER A 44 1.69 12.06 20.40
N TRP A 45 2.66 11.74 19.55
CA TRP A 45 4.06 12.09 19.81
C TRP A 45 4.30 13.59 19.73
N LEU A 46 3.67 14.26 18.76
CA LEU A 46 3.73 15.72 18.61
C LEU A 46 3.12 16.46 19.80
N ILE A 47 2.00 15.98 20.35
CA ILE A 47 1.37 16.61 21.53
C ILE A 47 2.27 16.49 22.78
N VAL A 48 2.92 15.34 22.96
CA VAL A 48 3.81 15.09 24.10
C VAL A 48 5.07 15.95 23.98
N LEU A 49 5.64 16.08 22.78
CA LEU A 49 6.79 16.96 22.54
C LEU A 49 6.45 18.41 22.91
N ILE A 50 5.31 18.92 22.42
CA ILE A 50 4.86 20.29 22.73
C ILE A 50 4.65 20.47 24.25
N ALA A 51 4.06 19.49 24.93
CA ALA A 51 3.83 19.55 26.38
C ALA A 51 5.15 19.54 27.18
N VAL A 52 6.15 18.78 26.74
CA VAL A 52 7.48 18.74 27.37
C VAL A 52 8.21 20.07 27.16
N GLU A 53 8.23 20.61 25.94
CA GLU A 53 8.82 21.92 25.66
C GLU A 53 8.13 23.05 26.44
N ALA A 54 6.80 23.01 26.57
CA ALA A 54 6.03 23.97 27.35
C ALA A 54 6.29 23.90 28.87
N LEU A 55 6.73 22.75 29.39
CA LEU A 55 7.10 22.59 30.81
C LEU A 55 8.54 23.05 31.10
N LEU A 56 9.39 23.09 30.08
CA LEU A 56 10.79 23.49 30.20
C LEU A 56 11.01 25.02 30.06
N LEU A 57 9.98 25.77 29.66
CA LEU A 57 9.95 27.24 29.59
C LEU A 57 9.27 27.86 30.81
#